data_AF-A0A4Y9A734-F1
#
_entry.id   AF-A0A4Y9A734-F1
#
_cell.length_a   1.000
_cell.length_b   1.000
_cell.length_c   1.000
_cell.angle_alpha   90.00
_cell.angle_beta   90.00
_cell.angle_gamma   90.00
#
_symmetry.space_group_name_H-M   'P 1'
#
loop_
_entity.id
_entity.type
_entity.pdbx_description
1 polymer ?
#
loop_
_entity_poly.entity_id
_entity_poly.type
_entity_poly.pdbx_seq_one_letter_code
_entity_poly.pdbx_strand_id
1 'polypeptide(L)'
;MRSPAVVLRSKFVTPGSNTFNDYINYIDREDAKRHIQMNQSSKDKDDFFVFHNFMDYMDDEAKQGDLFTKDNDQLSPNDKNTLKQQFQKAQQNESPMWQDVISFDNEWLTKQGLYNPATHSVDEANMRKVVRETMDTVLKSEGMEKSAVWTASLHYNTDNIHVHIASTETYPTREKMDVFDKESQTWREEYRAKRKPKTLDKMKSKVANMVLDRMHERNKIDDLVRGTIHHKKDNGVSLATYRETKTLFQEAMNHLPSDKKQWRYGYQSINEARPYIDDITTIYLQQFHGDDMEQLHQQLDDEVNVMKEMYGEGSDYEQYKQTKLDDLKKRMGNAVLSEMRNYAKAQNDLSFQPKRLNRWQSFNQQQSFTNSNQTVYAFNASMMKLSKAMRRTFHDYQKDRNLQEFDRLMEGYE
;
A
#
# COMPACT_ATOMS: atom_id res chain seq x y z
N MET A 1 17.51 17.88 -10.56
CA MET A 1 16.56 16.89 -10.00
C MET A 1 15.42 16.76 -10.98
N ARG A 2 15.09 15.55 -11.41
CA ARG A 2 13.93 15.28 -12.27
C ARG A 2 12.65 15.36 -11.41
N SER A 3 11.61 16.02 -11.90
CA SER A 3 10.31 16.08 -11.22
C SER A 3 9.67 14.69 -11.14
N PRO A 4 8.92 14.39 -10.07
CA PRO A 4 8.21 13.11 -9.94
C PRO A 4 7.12 12.99 -11.02
N ALA A 5 6.84 11.75 -11.46
CA ALA A 5 5.83 11.48 -12.48
C ALA A 5 4.39 11.79 -12.02
N VAL A 6 4.14 11.76 -10.71
CA VAL A 6 2.86 12.16 -10.12
C VAL A 6 3.10 13.22 -9.04
N VAL A 7 2.45 14.36 -9.20
CA VAL A 7 2.41 15.44 -8.20
C VAL A 7 1.00 15.57 -7.67
N LEU A 8 0.85 15.40 -6.35
CA LEU A 8 -0.40 15.66 -5.64
C LEU A 8 -0.28 16.97 -4.86
N ARG A 9 -1.25 17.86 -5.04
CA ARG A 9 -1.49 19.01 -4.18
C ARG A 9 -2.89 18.89 -3.59
N SER A 10 -3.00 19.03 -2.27
CA SER A 10 -4.27 19.01 -1.57
C SER A 10 -4.34 20.20 -0.64
N LYS A 11 -5.43 20.96 -0.72
CA LYS A 11 -5.75 22.04 0.21
C LYS A 11 -7.22 22.00 0.58
N PHE A 12 -7.60 22.76 1.60
CA PHE A 12 -8.99 22.98 1.94
C PHE A 12 -9.26 24.47 2.05
N VAL A 13 -10.53 24.84 1.88
CA VAL A 13 -11.00 26.20 2.12
C VAL A 13 -12.17 26.19 3.09
N THR A 14 -12.25 27.25 3.88
CA THR A 14 -13.30 27.43 4.88
C THR A 14 -14.61 27.83 4.21
N PRO A 15 -15.77 27.51 4.81
CA PRO A 15 -17.09 27.79 4.24
C PRO A 15 -17.33 29.29 3.96
N GLY A 16 -16.78 30.18 4.80
CA GLY A 16 -16.91 31.64 4.62
C GLY A 16 -15.98 32.26 3.58
N SER A 17 -15.13 31.47 2.91
CA SER A 17 -14.17 32.02 1.94
C SER A 17 -14.83 32.40 0.62
N ASN A 18 -14.33 33.47 -0.02
CA ASN A 18 -14.71 33.82 -1.39
C ASN A 18 -14.44 32.66 -2.35
N THR A 19 -13.34 31.92 -2.13
CA THR A 19 -12.99 30.72 -2.87
C THR A 19 -14.10 29.67 -2.94
N PHE A 20 -14.81 29.43 -1.83
CA PHE A 20 -15.94 28.49 -1.83
C PHE A 20 -17.10 29.06 -2.65
N ASN A 21 -17.46 30.33 -2.45
CA ASN A 21 -18.53 30.99 -3.19
C ASN A 21 -18.30 30.97 -4.70
N ASP A 22 -17.09 31.28 -5.13
CA ASP A 22 -16.70 31.30 -6.53
C ASP A 22 -16.83 29.91 -7.17
N TYR A 23 -16.48 28.85 -6.42
CA TYR A 23 -16.66 27.48 -6.87
C TYR A 23 -18.13 27.10 -7.09
N ILE A 24 -19.00 27.48 -6.15
CA ILE A 24 -20.45 27.28 -6.28
C ILE A 24 -20.99 27.98 -7.53
N ASN A 25 -20.53 29.21 -7.78
CA ASN A 25 -20.92 29.99 -8.96
C ASN A 25 -20.41 29.35 -10.25
N TYR A 26 -19.22 28.76 -10.24
CA TYR A 26 -18.65 28.06 -11.39
C TYR A 26 -19.50 26.86 -11.84
N ILE A 27 -20.04 26.06 -10.90
CA ILE A 27 -20.90 24.90 -11.25
C ILE A 27 -22.12 25.32 -12.09
N ASP A 28 -22.59 26.57 -11.93
CA ASP A 28 -23.79 27.13 -12.55
C ASP A 28 -23.59 27.69 -13.97
N ARG A 29 -22.36 27.70 -14.48
CA ARG A 29 -22.08 28.32 -15.78
C ARG A 29 -22.82 27.52 -16.87
N GLU A 30 -23.84 28.13 -17.49
CA GLU A 30 -24.26 27.70 -18.83
C GLU A 30 -23.03 27.80 -19.73
N ASP A 31 -22.84 26.87 -20.67
CA ASP A 31 -21.69 26.80 -21.59
C ASP A 31 -21.61 28.00 -22.57
N ALA A 32 -22.11 29.17 -22.17
CA ALA A 32 -22.12 30.42 -22.88
C ALA A 32 -21.69 31.59 -21.94
N LYS A 33 -20.40 31.94 -22.06
CA LYS A 33 -19.85 33.30 -22.00
C LYS A 33 -20.22 34.18 -20.79
N ARG A 34 -19.28 34.33 -19.86
CA ARG A 34 -19.04 35.61 -19.18
C ARG A 34 -17.56 35.88 -19.00
N HIS A 35 -17.03 36.82 -19.80
CA HIS A 35 -15.77 37.48 -19.52
C HIS A 35 -15.88 38.24 -18.19
N ILE A 36 -15.22 37.74 -17.14
CA ILE A 36 -15.02 38.49 -15.91
C ILE A 36 -13.74 39.31 -16.10
N GLN A 37 -13.88 40.63 -16.28
CA GLN A 37 -12.75 41.55 -16.13
C GLN A 37 -12.53 41.83 -14.65
N MET A 38 -11.34 41.53 -14.11
CA MET A 38 -10.98 41.92 -12.74
C MET A 38 -9.53 42.42 -12.62
N ASN A 39 -9.39 43.42 -11.76
CA ASN A 39 -8.22 44.28 -11.55
C ASN A 39 -7.07 43.58 -10.81
N GLN A 40 -5.84 43.82 -11.28
CA GLN A 40 -4.60 43.33 -10.69
C GLN A 40 -4.16 44.20 -9.51
N SER A 41 -4.47 43.81 -8.27
CA SER A 41 -3.81 44.41 -7.10
C SER A 41 -4.01 43.63 -5.81
N SER A 42 -3.26 42.54 -5.63
CA SER A 42 -2.90 42.00 -4.32
C SER A 42 -1.56 41.25 -4.39
N LYS A 43 -0.70 41.46 -3.38
CA LYS A 43 0.72 41.07 -3.36
C LYS A 43 1.00 39.74 -2.63
N ASP A 44 0.00 38.87 -2.48
CA ASP A 44 0.16 37.51 -1.94
C ASP A 44 0.05 36.50 -3.08
N LYS A 45 1.20 36.16 -3.68
CA LYS A 45 1.31 35.59 -5.02
C LYS A 45 1.15 34.07 -5.13
N ASP A 46 1.00 33.33 -4.03
CA ASP A 46 0.98 31.86 -4.08
C ASP A 46 -0.43 31.27 -3.94
N ASP A 47 -1.21 31.68 -2.94
CA ASP A 47 -2.55 31.10 -2.70
C ASP A 47 -3.63 31.65 -3.63
N PHE A 48 -3.53 32.94 -4.00
CA PHE A 48 -4.44 33.59 -4.96
C PHE A 48 -4.18 33.14 -6.40
N PHE A 49 -2.93 32.84 -6.76
CA PHE A 49 -2.51 32.43 -8.10
C PHE A 49 -2.87 30.98 -8.42
N VAL A 50 -2.74 30.07 -7.43
CA VAL A 50 -3.22 28.67 -7.59
C VAL A 50 -4.75 28.60 -7.66
N PHE A 51 -5.45 29.52 -7.00
CA PHE A 51 -6.91 29.61 -7.04
C PHE A 51 -7.46 30.25 -8.33
N HIS A 52 -6.86 31.34 -8.81
CA HIS A 52 -7.16 31.86 -10.16
C HIS A 52 -6.86 30.81 -11.23
N ASN A 53 -5.73 30.09 -11.14
CA ASN A 53 -5.49 28.96 -12.03
C ASN A 53 -6.54 27.85 -11.87
N PHE A 54 -7.02 27.52 -10.67
CA PHE A 54 -8.06 26.51 -10.51
C PHE A 54 -9.35 26.91 -11.23
N MET A 55 -9.81 28.16 -11.10
CA MET A 55 -11.03 28.62 -11.77
C MET A 55 -10.81 28.94 -13.26
N ASP A 56 -9.78 29.72 -13.62
CA ASP A 56 -9.44 30.07 -15.00
C ASP A 56 -9.12 28.83 -15.86
N TYR A 57 -8.53 27.77 -15.27
CA TYR A 57 -8.28 26.52 -16.00
C TYR A 57 -9.54 25.68 -16.16
N MET A 58 -10.47 25.75 -15.20
CA MET A 58 -11.78 25.09 -15.31
C MET A 58 -12.74 25.89 -16.22
N ASP A 59 -12.47 27.18 -16.47
CA ASP A 59 -13.30 28.16 -17.21
C ASP A 59 -12.98 28.29 -18.72
N ASP A 60 -11.85 27.74 -19.17
CA ASP A 60 -11.38 27.87 -20.55
C ASP A 60 -12.12 26.89 -21.48
N GLU A 61 -13.18 27.35 -22.15
CA GLU A 61 -13.95 26.62 -23.18
C GLU A 61 -13.06 26.08 -24.33
N ALA A 62 -11.83 26.60 -24.51
CA ALA A 62 -10.87 26.07 -25.48
C ALA A 62 -10.00 24.92 -24.91
N LYS A 63 -10.12 24.59 -23.61
CA LYS A 63 -9.37 23.54 -22.92
C LYS A 63 -10.34 22.49 -22.37
N GLN A 64 -10.44 21.41 -23.12
CA GLN A 64 -11.42 20.33 -22.95
C GLN A 64 -11.27 19.57 -21.62
N GLY A 65 -12.42 19.25 -21.01
CA GLY A 65 -12.57 18.42 -19.81
C GLY A 65 -13.95 18.62 -19.16
N ASP A 66 -14.94 17.81 -19.51
CA ASP A 66 -16.26 17.90 -18.86
C ASP A 66 -16.18 17.53 -17.38
N LEU A 67 -17.01 18.21 -16.56
CA LEU A 67 -17.19 17.81 -15.16
C LEU A 67 -17.70 16.38 -15.09
N PHE A 68 -17.02 15.56 -14.28
CA PHE A 68 -17.39 14.18 -14.02
C PHE A 68 -17.44 13.92 -12.51
N THR A 69 -18.22 12.91 -12.14
CA THR A 69 -18.41 12.51 -10.74
C THR A 69 -18.14 11.03 -10.58
N LYS A 70 -18.46 10.51 -9.39
CA LYS A 70 -18.42 9.08 -9.11
C LYS A 70 -19.18 8.24 -10.13
N ASP A 71 -20.37 8.69 -10.53
CA ASP A 71 -21.32 7.87 -11.28
C ASP A 71 -21.52 8.36 -12.72
N ASN A 72 -21.13 9.59 -13.04
CA ASN A 72 -21.33 10.19 -14.37
C ASN A 72 -20.00 10.62 -14.98
N ASP A 73 -19.79 10.30 -16.26
CA ASP A 73 -18.62 10.75 -17.05
C ASP A 73 -18.71 12.22 -17.47
N GLN A 74 -19.93 12.76 -17.51
CA GLN A 74 -20.27 14.15 -17.84
C GLN A 74 -21.50 14.56 -17.03
N LEU A 75 -21.61 15.83 -16.64
CA LEU A 75 -22.78 16.34 -15.93
C LEU A 75 -23.77 17.05 -16.85
N SER A 76 -25.04 16.62 -16.83
CA SER A 76 -26.12 17.38 -17.47
C SER A 76 -26.38 18.70 -16.71
N PRO A 77 -27.08 19.69 -17.31
CA PRO A 77 -27.46 20.90 -16.59
C PRO A 77 -28.22 20.65 -15.28
N ASN A 78 -29.05 19.61 -15.23
CA ASN A 78 -29.78 19.23 -14.01
C ASN A 78 -28.85 18.63 -12.95
N ASP A 79 -27.85 17.86 -13.37
CA ASP A 79 -26.83 17.32 -12.44
C ASP A 79 -25.94 18.42 -11.89
N LYS A 80 -25.52 19.38 -12.74
CA LYS A 80 -24.79 20.59 -12.33
C LYS A 80 -25.58 21.37 -11.27
N ASN A 81 -26.87 21.63 -11.50
CA ASN A 81 -27.73 22.32 -10.52
C ASN A 81 -27.88 21.53 -9.20
N THR A 82 -28.03 20.21 -9.27
CA THR A 82 -28.12 19.36 -8.08
C THR A 82 -26.81 19.42 -7.27
N LEU A 83 -25.67 19.31 -7.94
CA LEU A 83 -24.35 19.39 -7.31
C LEU A 83 -24.13 20.77 -6.67
N LYS A 84 -24.51 21.85 -7.36
CA LYS A 84 -24.45 23.22 -6.83
C LYS A 84 -25.23 23.34 -5.52
N GLN A 85 -26.46 22.83 -5.48
CA GLN A 85 -27.28 22.85 -4.26
C GLN A 85 -26.63 22.07 -3.12
N GLN A 86 -25.98 20.93 -3.42
CA GLN A 86 -25.24 20.17 -2.41
C GLN A 86 -24.04 20.95 -1.85
N PHE A 87 -23.28 21.65 -2.69
CA PHE A 87 -22.16 22.49 -2.25
C PHE A 87 -22.62 23.74 -1.48
N GLN A 88 -23.70 24.39 -1.91
CA GLN A 88 -24.34 25.48 -1.16
C GLN A 88 -24.81 25.01 0.21
N LYS A 89 -25.41 23.82 0.27
CA LYS A 89 -25.88 23.27 1.54
C LYS A 89 -24.72 22.86 2.45
N ALA A 90 -23.64 22.33 1.88
CA ALA A 90 -22.39 22.07 2.60
C ALA A 90 -21.84 23.35 3.23
N GLN A 91 -21.77 24.44 2.44
CA GLN A 91 -21.32 25.74 2.91
C GLN A 91 -22.18 26.30 4.04
N GLN A 92 -23.52 26.22 3.90
CA GLN A 92 -24.48 26.61 4.96
C GLN A 92 -24.31 25.78 6.23
N ASN A 93 -23.92 24.52 6.10
CA ASN A 93 -23.67 23.61 7.21
C ASN A 93 -22.22 23.72 7.73
N GLU A 94 -21.50 24.77 7.35
CA GLU A 94 -20.11 25.07 7.76
C GLU A 94 -19.09 23.99 7.36
N SER A 95 -19.43 23.17 6.38
CA SER A 95 -18.54 22.13 5.84
C SER A 95 -17.38 22.79 5.08
N PRO A 96 -16.13 22.35 5.26
CA PRO A 96 -15.03 22.78 4.40
C PRO A 96 -15.17 22.18 3.00
N MET A 97 -14.51 22.82 2.03
CA MET A 97 -14.31 22.25 0.70
C MET A 97 -12.85 21.90 0.51
N TRP A 98 -12.59 20.65 0.09
CA TRP A 98 -11.26 20.19 -0.27
C TRP A 98 -11.03 20.36 -1.77
N GLN A 99 -9.86 20.86 -2.12
CA GLN A 99 -9.41 21.06 -3.49
C GLN A 99 -8.13 20.26 -3.70
N ASP A 100 -8.21 19.25 -4.56
CA ASP A 100 -7.09 18.39 -4.92
C ASP A 100 -6.70 18.62 -6.38
N VAL A 101 -5.41 18.60 -6.64
CA VAL A 101 -4.83 18.61 -7.98
C VAL A 101 -3.88 17.44 -8.10
N ILE A 102 -4.16 16.56 -9.07
CA ILE A 102 -3.28 15.47 -9.46
C ILE A 102 -2.68 15.85 -10.81
N SER A 103 -1.38 16.13 -10.86
CA SER A 103 -0.67 16.43 -12.11
C SER A 103 0.28 15.29 -12.46
N PHE A 104 0.41 15.05 -13.75
CA PHE A 104 1.15 13.93 -14.32
C PHE A 104 2.27 14.43 -15.22
N ASP A 105 3.38 13.71 -15.23
CA ASP A 105 4.42 13.85 -16.25
C ASP A 105 3.92 13.27 -17.58
N ASN A 106 3.92 14.09 -18.64
CA ASN A 106 3.36 13.69 -19.94
C ASN A 106 4.18 12.57 -20.61
N GLU A 107 5.51 12.53 -20.42
CA GLU A 107 6.34 11.43 -20.95
C GLU A 107 5.98 10.12 -20.26
N TRP A 108 5.78 10.15 -18.94
CA TRP A 108 5.36 8.99 -18.17
C TRP A 108 3.98 8.49 -18.60
N LEU A 109 2.98 9.37 -18.77
CA LEU A 109 1.68 8.97 -19.31
C LEU A 109 1.78 8.37 -20.72
N THR A 110 2.72 8.87 -21.54
CA THR A 110 3.01 8.29 -22.86
C THR A 110 3.54 6.87 -22.74
N LYS A 111 4.49 6.62 -21.83
CA LYS A 111 5.02 5.28 -21.57
C LYS A 111 3.94 4.30 -21.11
N GLN A 112 2.98 4.78 -20.33
CA GLN A 112 1.85 3.96 -19.86
C GLN A 112 0.71 3.83 -20.89
N GLY A 113 0.86 4.43 -22.09
CA GLY A 113 -0.16 4.36 -23.14
C GLY A 113 -1.43 5.18 -22.85
N LEU A 114 -1.42 6.04 -21.83
CA LEU A 114 -2.56 6.88 -21.46
C LEU A 114 -2.56 8.25 -22.14
N TYR A 115 -1.46 8.61 -22.80
CA TYR A 115 -1.34 9.85 -23.57
C TYR A 115 -0.62 9.59 -24.89
N ASN A 116 -1.15 10.15 -25.98
CA ASN A 116 -0.49 10.15 -27.28
C ASN A 116 0.04 11.55 -27.60
N PRO A 117 1.38 11.76 -27.60
CA PRO A 117 1.97 13.08 -27.84
C PRO A 117 1.83 13.54 -29.30
N ALA A 118 1.59 12.64 -30.26
CA ALA A 118 1.44 13.02 -31.67
C ALA A 118 0.04 13.58 -31.97
N THR A 119 -0.98 13.06 -31.31
CA THR A 119 -2.38 13.50 -31.47
C THR A 119 -2.85 14.40 -30.32
N HIS A 120 -2.01 14.61 -29.30
CA HIS A 120 -2.35 15.31 -28.06
C HIS A 120 -3.63 14.76 -27.39
N SER A 121 -3.87 13.45 -27.50
CA SER A 121 -5.08 12.80 -26.97
C SER A 121 -4.78 11.99 -25.72
N VAL A 122 -5.62 12.14 -24.70
CA VAL A 122 -5.56 11.38 -23.43
C VAL A 122 -6.64 10.30 -23.42
N ASP A 123 -6.35 9.15 -22.82
CA ASP A 123 -7.36 8.13 -22.49
C ASP A 123 -8.21 8.59 -21.30
N GLU A 124 -9.18 9.47 -21.56
CA GLU A 124 -10.03 10.07 -20.53
C GLU A 124 -10.81 9.02 -19.74
N ALA A 125 -11.22 7.92 -20.37
CA ALA A 125 -11.99 6.87 -19.72
C ALA A 125 -11.16 6.20 -18.61
N ASN A 126 -9.91 5.84 -18.91
CA ASN A 126 -8.99 5.30 -17.90
C ASN A 126 -8.62 6.36 -16.85
N MET A 127 -8.39 7.61 -17.23
CA MET A 127 -8.10 8.67 -16.27
C MET A 127 -9.27 8.94 -15.30
N ARG A 128 -10.52 8.99 -15.78
CA ARG A 128 -11.71 9.08 -14.91
C ARG A 128 -11.80 7.89 -13.95
N LYS A 129 -11.51 6.67 -14.44
CA LYS A 129 -11.46 5.48 -13.59
C LYS A 129 -10.41 5.58 -12.50
N VAL A 130 -9.19 6.04 -12.83
CA VAL A 130 -8.12 6.31 -11.84
C VAL A 130 -8.61 7.27 -10.76
N VAL A 131 -9.25 8.37 -11.16
CA VAL A 131 -9.75 9.39 -10.22
C VAL A 131 -10.86 8.85 -9.32
N ARG A 132 -11.85 8.12 -9.87
CA ARG A 132 -12.96 7.54 -9.10
C ARG A 132 -12.47 6.57 -8.02
N GLU A 133 -11.59 5.65 -8.42
CA GLU A 133 -11.00 4.65 -7.53
C GLU A 133 -10.08 5.30 -6.46
N THR A 134 -9.38 6.37 -6.85
CA THR A 134 -8.59 7.19 -5.93
C THR A 134 -9.48 7.89 -4.91
N MET A 135 -10.56 8.53 -5.36
CA MET A 135 -11.50 9.22 -4.48
C MET A 135 -12.21 8.26 -3.53
N ASP A 136 -12.64 7.08 -3.99
CA ASP A 136 -13.18 6.04 -3.12
C ASP A 136 -12.19 5.65 -2.00
N THR A 137 -10.90 5.50 -2.34
CA THR A 137 -9.83 5.20 -1.36
C THR A 137 -9.62 6.32 -0.35
N VAL A 138 -9.61 7.57 -0.81
CA VAL A 138 -9.43 8.77 0.03
C VAL A 138 -10.60 8.93 1.00
N LEU A 139 -11.83 8.85 0.48
CA LEU A 139 -13.04 9.06 1.28
C LEU A 139 -13.20 7.96 2.34
N LYS A 140 -12.93 6.69 2.01
CA LYS A 140 -12.91 5.60 3.01
C LYS A 140 -11.86 5.83 4.11
N SER A 141 -10.68 6.33 3.74
CA SER A 141 -9.59 6.60 4.71
C SER A 141 -9.90 7.74 5.67
N GLU A 142 -10.76 8.67 5.25
CA GLU A 142 -11.25 9.78 6.08
C GLU A 142 -12.61 9.48 6.73
N GLY A 143 -13.24 8.32 6.44
CA GLY A 143 -14.57 7.95 6.95
C GLY A 143 -15.72 8.76 6.35
N MET A 144 -15.56 9.24 5.12
CA MET A 144 -16.45 10.16 4.42
C MET A 144 -17.14 9.51 3.19
N GLU A 145 -17.01 8.21 3.00
CA GLU A 145 -17.45 7.51 1.77
C GLU A 145 -18.97 7.53 1.55
N LYS A 146 -19.74 7.83 2.60
CA LYS A 146 -21.21 7.90 2.57
C LYS A 146 -21.76 9.33 2.63
N SER A 147 -20.94 10.31 3.01
CA SER A 147 -21.35 11.69 3.32
C SER A 147 -20.79 12.70 2.33
N ALA A 148 -19.64 12.41 1.72
CA ALA A 148 -18.99 13.31 0.78
C ALA A 148 -19.59 13.25 -0.62
N VAL A 149 -19.67 14.42 -1.23
CA VAL A 149 -19.91 14.62 -2.66
C VAL A 149 -18.64 15.19 -3.27
N TRP A 150 -18.37 14.84 -4.52
CA TRP A 150 -17.22 15.37 -5.24
C TRP A 150 -17.49 15.45 -6.73
N THR A 151 -16.74 16.33 -7.38
CA THR A 151 -16.68 16.43 -8.84
C THR A 151 -15.24 16.71 -9.25
N ALA A 152 -14.90 16.36 -10.48
CA ALA A 152 -13.58 16.53 -11.02
C ALA A 152 -13.63 16.97 -12.48
N SER A 153 -12.52 17.55 -12.93
CA SER A 153 -12.27 17.88 -14.33
C SER A 153 -10.86 17.47 -14.70
N LEU A 154 -10.70 16.89 -15.89
CA LEU A 154 -9.42 16.48 -16.45
C LEU A 154 -9.00 17.52 -17.50
N HIS A 155 -7.84 18.16 -17.29
CA HIS A 155 -7.28 19.13 -18.22
C HIS A 155 -6.01 18.57 -18.87
N TYR A 156 -5.95 18.61 -20.19
CA TYR A 156 -4.85 18.03 -20.98
C TYR A 156 -4.30 18.95 -22.07
N ASN A 157 -4.78 20.19 -22.16
CA ASN A 157 -4.28 21.22 -23.08
C ASN A 157 -3.45 22.29 -22.34
N THR A 158 -2.61 21.83 -21.40
CA THR A 158 -1.78 22.64 -20.51
C THR A 158 -0.40 21.99 -20.41
N ASP A 159 0.61 22.68 -19.87
CA ASP A 159 1.99 22.16 -19.82
C ASP A 159 2.07 20.70 -19.36
N ASN A 160 1.38 20.36 -18.27
CA ASN A 160 1.17 18.99 -17.81
C ASN A 160 -0.31 18.63 -17.76
N ILE A 161 -0.64 17.39 -18.12
CA ILE A 161 -1.97 16.83 -17.91
C ILE A 161 -2.25 16.76 -16.40
N HIS A 162 -3.43 17.19 -15.98
CA HIS A 162 -3.80 17.21 -14.58
C HIS A 162 -5.31 17.10 -14.36
N VAL A 163 -5.69 16.68 -13.16
CA VAL A 163 -7.08 16.59 -12.72
C VAL A 163 -7.27 17.52 -11.53
N HIS A 164 -8.30 18.37 -11.61
CA HIS A 164 -8.82 19.12 -10.49
C HIS A 164 -9.97 18.35 -9.86
N ILE A 165 -10.00 18.25 -8.54
CA ILE A 165 -11.07 17.56 -7.81
C ILE A 165 -11.52 18.49 -6.68
N ALA A 166 -12.82 18.74 -6.61
CA ALA A 166 -13.43 19.39 -5.47
C ALA A 166 -14.32 18.39 -4.72
N SER A 167 -14.19 18.35 -3.40
CA SER A 167 -15.05 17.52 -2.55
C SER A 167 -15.52 18.29 -1.33
N THR A 168 -16.68 17.94 -0.81
CA THR A 168 -17.25 18.47 0.43
C THR A 168 -18.23 17.46 1.03
N GLU A 169 -18.65 17.65 2.27
CA GLU A 169 -19.77 16.90 2.85
C GLU A 169 -20.97 17.82 2.94
N THR A 170 -22.09 17.44 2.29
CA THR A 170 -23.34 18.22 2.40
C THR A 170 -23.76 18.37 3.87
N TYR A 171 -23.56 17.32 4.66
CA TYR A 171 -23.71 17.33 6.11
C TYR A 171 -22.39 16.83 6.72
N PRO A 172 -21.53 17.73 7.24
CA PRO A 172 -20.20 17.37 7.70
C PRO A 172 -20.24 16.40 8.89
N THR A 173 -19.42 15.36 8.84
CA THR A 173 -19.35 14.32 9.88
C THR A 173 -18.03 14.31 10.63
N ARG A 174 -17.07 15.15 10.22
CA ARG A 174 -15.75 15.24 10.84
C ARG A 174 -15.84 15.80 12.27
N GLU A 175 -14.84 15.48 13.07
CA GLU A 175 -14.69 16.08 14.39
C GLU A 175 -14.51 17.59 14.29
N LYS A 176 -15.11 18.32 15.22
CA LYS A 176 -14.90 19.75 15.37
C LYS A 176 -13.65 20.05 16.20
N MET A 177 -13.09 21.24 16.02
CA MET A 177 -11.94 21.75 16.74
C MET A 177 -12.09 23.25 16.98
N ASP A 178 -11.54 23.72 18.10
CA ASP A 178 -11.43 25.15 18.38
C ASP A 178 -10.32 25.78 17.53
N VAL A 179 -10.67 26.81 16.79
CA VAL A 179 -9.77 27.62 15.97
C VAL A 179 -9.76 29.03 16.51
N PHE A 180 -8.57 29.57 16.77
CA PHE A 180 -8.41 30.95 17.18
C PHE A 180 -8.42 31.86 15.95
N ASP A 181 -9.44 32.70 15.84
CA ASP A 181 -9.54 33.74 14.83
C ASP A 181 -8.71 34.95 15.27
N LYS A 182 -7.66 35.24 14.50
CA LYS A 182 -6.76 36.37 14.76
C LYS A 182 -7.40 37.72 14.47
N GLU A 183 -8.37 37.79 13.58
CA GLU A 183 -9.04 39.05 13.22
C GLU A 183 -10.04 39.45 14.29
N SER A 184 -10.89 38.52 14.71
CA SER A 184 -11.89 38.77 15.76
C SER A 184 -11.34 38.63 17.19
N GLN A 185 -10.13 38.06 17.35
CA GLN A 185 -9.53 37.73 18.65
C GLN A 185 -10.42 36.79 19.50
N THR A 186 -11.17 35.89 18.85
CA THR A 186 -12.07 34.95 19.51
C THR A 186 -11.81 33.51 19.08
N TRP A 187 -12.18 32.57 19.94
CA TRP A 187 -12.24 31.16 19.58
C TRP A 187 -13.57 30.86 18.88
N ARG A 188 -13.51 30.07 17.81
CA ARG A 188 -14.68 29.54 17.12
C ARG A 188 -14.50 28.06 16.86
N GLU A 189 -15.61 27.34 16.89
CA GLU A 189 -15.63 25.91 16.64
C GLU A 189 -15.75 25.67 15.13
N GLU A 190 -14.82 24.92 14.53
CA GLU A 190 -14.84 24.57 13.10
C GLU A 190 -14.66 23.06 12.90
N TYR A 191 -15.18 22.51 11.80
CA TYR A 191 -14.85 21.14 11.41
C TYR A 191 -13.37 21.01 11.05
N ARG A 192 -12.70 19.97 11.56
CA ARG A 192 -11.30 19.69 11.22
C ARG A 192 -11.16 19.41 9.73
N ALA A 193 -10.67 20.37 8.97
CA ALA A 193 -10.58 20.25 7.52
C ALA A 193 -9.30 19.57 7.01
N LYS A 194 -8.18 19.63 7.75
CA LYS A 194 -6.92 19.01 7.29
C LYS A 194 -7.06 17.48 7.21
N ARG A 195 -6.79 16.91 6.02
CA ARG A 195 -6.71 15.44 5.84
C ARG A 195 -5.46 14.87 6.50
N LYS A 196 -5.50 13.58 6.86
CA LYS A 196 -4.36 12.90 7.49
C LYS A 196 -3.23 12.77 6.46
N PRO A 197 -1.94 12.95 6.84
CA PRO A 197 -0.81 12.70 5.93
C PRO A 197 -0.89 11.32 5.27
N LYS A 198 -1.14 10.27 6.07
CA LYS A 198 -1.40 8.90 5.59
C LYS A 198 -2.44 8.85 4.47
N THR A 199 -3.51 9.64 4.51
CA THR A 199 -4.53 9.66 3.45
C THR A 199 -3.99 10.24 2.14
N LEU A 200 -3.12 11.25 2.20
CA LEU A 200 -2.49 11.84 1.01
C LEU A 200 -1.47 10.89 0.40
N ASP A 201 -0.72 10.16 1.23
CA ASP A 201 0.20 9.11 0.77
C ASP A 201 -0.58 7.98 0.08
N LYS A 202 -1.73 7.61 0.67
CA LYS A 202 -2.68 6.68 0.10
C LYS A 202 -3.23 7.13 -1.26
N MET A 203 -3.57 8.41 -1.37
CA MET A 203 -4.05 9.03 -2.61
C MET A 203 -2.99 8.93 -3.71
N LYS A 204 -1.75 9.37 -3.42
CA LYS A 204 -0.64 9.35 -4.39
C LYS A 204 -0.32 7.92 -4.85
N SER A 205 -0.29 6.98 -3.90
CA SER A 205 -0.02 5.56 -4.18
C SER A 205 -1.09 4.92 -5.05
N LYS A 206 -2.37 5.20 -4.78
CA LYS A 206 -3.48 4.65 -5.56
C LYS A 206 -3.46 5.15 -7.01
N VAL A 207 -3.21 6.45 -7.22
CA VAL A 207 -3.05 7.04 -8.57
C VAL A 207 -1.94 6.32 -9.32
N ALA A 208 -0.74 6.27 -8.73
CA ALA A 208 0.43 5.76 -9.41
C ALA A 208 0.28 4.27 -9.77
N ASN A 209 -0.27 3.47 -8.85
CA ASN A 209 -0.50 2.04 -9.06
C ASN A 209 -1.54 1.74 -10.14
N MET A 210 -2.54 2.60 -10.29
CA MET A 210 -3.55 2.40 -11.33
C MET A 210 -3.07 2.77 -12.72
N VAL A 211 -2.12 3.70 -12.82
CA VAL A 211 -1.57 4.14 -14.10
C VAL A 211 -0.48 3.21 -14.62
N LEU A 212 0.34 2.62 -13.75
CA LEU A 212 1.50 1.79 -14.11
C LEU A 212 1.22 0.45 -14.84
N ASP A 213 -0.01 0.14 -15.23
CA ASP A 213 -0.44 -1.16 -15.79
C ASP A 213 0.41 -2.37 -15.35
N ARG A 214 0.28 -2.75 -14.07
CA ARG A 214 1.06 -3.84 -13.47
C ARG A 214 0.71 -5.25 -13.98
N MET A 215 -0.03 -5.38 -15.09
CA MET A 215 -0.42 -6.67 -15.64
C MET A 215 0.80 -7.50 -16.06
N HIS A 216 1.85 -6.87 -16.60
CA HIS A 216 3.05 -7.59 -17.04
C HIS A 216 3.84 -8.17 -15.87
N GLU A 217 4.00 -7.42 -14.79
CA GLU A 217 4.65 -7.83 -13.55
C GLU A 217 3.84 -8.93 -12.86
N ARG A 218 2.51 -8.80 -12.81
CA ARG A 218 1.61 -9.83 -12.28
C ARG A 218 1.72 -11.15 -13.05
N ASN A 219 1.75 -11.09 -14.38
CA ASN A 219 1.88 -12.28 -15.22
C ASN A 219 3.22 -12.98 -15.02
N LYS A 220 4.34 -12.24 -14.94
CA LYS A 220 5.66 -12.81 -14.61
C LYS A 220 5.65 -13.54 -13.28
N ILE A 221 4.86 -13.06 -12.32
CA ILE A 221 4.84 -13.65 -10.97
C ILE A 221 3.94 -14.87 -10.92
N ASP A 222 2.81 -14.83 -11.61
CA ASP A 222 1.99 -16.02 -11.83
C ASP A 222 2.76 -17.11 -12.58
N ASP A 223 3.58 -16.75 -13.55
CA ASP A 223 4.44 -17.67 -14.31
C ASP A 223 5.55 -18.26 -13.43
N LEU A 224 6.18 -17.43 -12.58
CA LEU A 224 7.16 -17.89 -11.58
C LEU A 224 6.51 -18.84 -10.56
N VAL A 225 5.38 -18.44 -9.97
CA VAL A 225 4.57 -19.25 -9.05
C VAL A 225 4.22 -20.61 -9.68
N ARG A 226 3.75 -20.62 -10.93
CA ARG A 226 3.36 -21.84 -11.65
C ARG A 226 4.55 -22.74 -12.02
N GLY A 227 5.69 -22.14 -12.39
CA GLY A 227 6.94 -22.84 -12.65
C GLY A 227 7.51 -23.50 -11.38
N THR A 228 7.54 -22.77 -10.26
CA THR A 228 8.05 -23.28 -8.98
C THR A 228 7.18 -24.41 -8.41
N ILE A 229 5.86 -24.41 -8.66
CA ILE A 229 4.95 -25.50 -8.25
C ILE A 229 5.25 -26.81 -9.02
N HIS A 230 5.55 -26.72 -10.31
CA HIS A 230 5.86 -27.91 -11.13
C HIS A 230 7.24 -28.50 -10.84
N HIS A 231 8.23 -27.67 -10.46
CA HIS A 231 9.58 -28.14 -10.16
C HIS A 231 9.76 -28.78 -8.76
N LYS A 232 8.81 -28.62 -7.82
CA LYS A 232 9.04 -28.94 -6.39
C LYS A 232 8.22 -30.08 -5.79
N LYS A 233 7.54 -30.89 -6.62
CA LYS A 233 6.85 -32.09 -6.12
C LYS A 233 7.79 -33.18 -5.59
N ASP A 234 9.09 -33.16 -5.91
CA ASP A 234 9.91 -34.37 -5.72
C ASP A 234 10.97 -34.38 -4.59
N ASN A 235 11.43 -33.26 -4.02
CA ASN A 235 12.58 -33.30 -3.11
C ASN A 235 12.24 -32.91 -1.66
N GLY A 236 11.76 -33.88 -0.88
CA GLY A 236 11.51 -33.76 0.56
C GLY A 236 12.80 -33.61 1.40
N VAL A 237 13.48 -32.47 1.32
CA VAL A 237 14.73 -32.21 2.03
C VAL A 237 14.50 -31.78 3.49
N SER A 238 15.21 -32.41 4.42
CA SER A 238 15.22 -32.10 5.86
C SER A 238 16.40 -31.20 6.22
N LEU A 239 16.14 -29.97 6.66
CA LEU A 239 17.18 -28.99 7.03
C LEU A 239 17.92 -29.29 8.34
N ALA A 240 17.60 -30.35 9.07
CA ALA A 240 18.37 -30.75 10.25
C ALA A 240 19.34 -31.90 9.99
N THR A 241 19.13 -32.66 8.91
CA THR A 241 20.09 -33.66 8.44
C THR A 241 20.90 -33.14 7.27
N TYR A 242 20.46 -32.02 6.68
CA TYR A 242 21.26 -31.30 5.72
C TYR A 242 22.55 -30.84 6.43
N ARG A 243 23.66 -31.30 5.86
CA ARG A 243 24.99 -31.20 6.46
C ARG A 243 25.34 -29.77 6.87
N GLU A 244 24.81 -28.80 6.15
CA GLU A 244 25.19 -27.38 6.27
C GLU A 244 24.36 -26.63 7.32
N THR A 245 23.16 -27.12 7.68
CA THR A 245 22.24 -26.41 8.58
C THR A 245 22.03 -27.07 9.94
N LYS A 246 22.44 -28.34 10.11
CA LYS A 246 22.26 -29.11 11.36
C LYS A 246 22.85 -28.43 12.58
N THR A 247 24.12 -28.01 12.50
CA THR A 247 24.84 -27.41 13.62
C THR A 247 24.23 -26.07 14.01
N LEU A 248 23.93 -25.23 13.02
CA LEU A 248 23.26 -23.94 13.21
C LEU A 248 21.92 -24.09 13.92
N PHE A 249 21.15 -25.13 13.58
CA PHE A 249 19.87 -25.39 14.24
C PHE A 249 20.04 -25.70 15.73
N GLN A 250 21.05 -26.48 16.10
CA GLN A 250 21.34 -26.79 17.49
C GLN A 250 21.84 -25.56 18.25
N GLU A 251 22.72 -24.76 17.65
CA GLU A 251 23.18 -23.51 18.26
C GLU A 251 22.04 -22.53 18.50
N ALA A 252 21.15 -22.35 17.52
CA ALA A 252 19.94 -21.56 17.70
C ALA A 252 19.10 -22.07 18.89
N MET A 253 18.89 -23.38 19.00
CA MET A 253 18.15 -23.98 20.12
C MET A 253 18.80 -23.72 21.49
N ASN A 254 20.13 -23.66 21.56
CA ASN A 254 20.86 -23.42 22.80
C ASN A 254 20.78 -21.94 23.26
N HIS A 255 20.70 -21.00 22.30
CA HIS A 255 20.63 -19.56 22.56
C HIS A 255 19.19 -19.01 22.65
N LEU A 256 18.18 -19.86 22.46
CA LEU A 256 16.78 -19.46 22.60
C LEU A 256 16.38 -19.36 24.09
N PRO A 257 15.57 -18.37 24.48
CA PRO A 257 15.10 -18.23 25.86
C PRO A 257 14.21 -19.41 26.24
N SER A 258 14.15 -19.72 27.54
CA SER A 258 13.32 -20.82 28.07
C SER A 258 11.83 -20.63 27.78
N ASP A 259 11.35 -19.37 27.79
CA ASP A 259 9.97 -19.04 27.43
C ASP A 259 9.73 -19.11 25.91
N LYS A 260 9.09 -20.20 25.47
CA LYS A 260 8.70 -20.44 24.08
C LYS A 260 7.76 -19.37 23.49
N LYS A 261 7.06 -18.58 24.31
CA LYS A 261 6.21 -17.47 23.82
C LYS A 261 7.03 -16.33 23.22
N GLN A 262 8.29 -16.20 23.66
CA GLN A 262 9.25 -15.19 23.19
C GLN A 262 9.92 -15.57 21.85
N TRP A 263 9.66 -16.77 21.33
CA TRP A 263 10.27 -17.28 20.09
C TRP A 263 9.60 -16.63 18.88
N ARG A 264 9.92 -15.36 18.66
CA ARG A 264 9.42 -14.52 17.56
C ARG A 264 10.58 -13.75 16.98
N TYR A 265 10.69 -13.73 15.67
CA TYR A 265 11.89 -13.21 15.00
C TYR A 265 12.22 -11.77 15.38
N GLY A 266 11.20 -10.93 15.51
CA GLY A 266 11.33 -9.51 15.84
C GLY A 266 11.56 -9.20 17.33
N TYR A 267 11.64 -10.20 18.21
CA TYR A 267 11.82 -9.95 19.64
C TYR A 267 13.31 -9.85 19.99
N GLN A 268 13.65 -8.92 20.89
CA GLN A 268 15.02 -8.72 21.37
C GLN A 268 15.55 -9.96 22.13
N SER A 269 14.65 -10.71 22.78
CA SER A 269 14.96 -11.89 23.58
C SER A 269 15.59 -13.05 22.80
N ILE A 270 15.58 -13.00 21.46
CA ILE A 270 16.18 -14.04 20.61
C ILE A 270 17.44 -13.55 19.89
N ASN A 271 17.98 -12.38 20.24
CA ASN A 271 19.09 -11.77 19.49
C ASN A 271 20.32 -12.68 19.41
N GLU A 272 20.64 -13.44 20.46
CA GLU A 272 21.75 -14.39 20.45
C GLU A 272 21.49 -15.59 19.52
N ALA A 273 20.23 -16.00 19.37
CA ALA A 273 19.85 -17.08 18.46
C ALA A 273 19.68 -16.63 17.00
N ARG A 274 19.43 -15.33 16.77
CA ARG A 274 19.05 -14.77 15.45
C ARG A 274 20.11 -15.03 14.36
N PRO A 275 21.42 -14.86 14.57
CA PRO A 275 22.43 -15.12 13.54
C PRO A 275 22.34 -16.54 12.97
N TYR A 276 22.18 -17.55 13.84
CA TYR A 276 22.05 -18.94 13.41
C TYR A 276 20.77 -19.19 12.59
N ILE A 277 19.66 -18.53 12.96
CA ILE A 277 18.39 -18.60 12.23
C ILE A 277 18.51 -17.93 10.85
N ASP A 278 19.26 -16.83 10.78
CA ASP A 278 19.54 -16.10 9.54
C ASP A 278 20.40 -16.94 8.59
N ASP A 279 21.41 -17.63 9.11
CA ASP A 279 22.27 -18.52 8.33
C ASP A 279 21.48 -19.73 7.78
N ILE A 280 20.63 -20.35 8.60
CA ILE A 280 19.73 -21.44 8.14
C ILE A 280 18.83 -20.94 7.00
N THR A 281 18.30 -19.73 7.13
CA THR A 281 17.45 -19.11 6.11
C THR A 281 18.24 -18.86 4.83
N THR A 282 19.45 -18.34 4.94
CA THR A 282 20.35 -18.06 3.81
C THR A 282 20.71 -19.33 3.05
N ILE A 283 21.15 -20.38 3.77
CA ILE A 283 21.49 -21.67 3.16
C ILE A 283 20.26 -22.27 2.46
N TYR A 284 19.08 -22.20 3.08
CA TYR A 284 17.85 -22.67 2.45
C TYR A 284 17.55 -21.93 1.15
N LEU A 285 17.63 -20.61 1.15
CA LEU A 285 17.35 -19.80 -0.04
C LEU A 285 18.36 -20.08 -1.15
N GLN A 286 19.65 -20.14 -0.83
CA GLN A 286 20.70 -20.43 -1.81
C GLN A 286 20.53 -21.83 -2.42
N GLN A 287 20.28 -22.85 -1.60
CA GLN A 287 20.24 -24.23 -2.05
C GLN A 287 18.97 -24.59 -2.83
N PHE A 288 17.82 -23.98 -2.49
CA PHE A 288 16.52 -24.38 -3.04
C PHE A 288 15.83 -23.31 -3.88
N HIS A 289 16.35 -22.09 -3.87
CA HIS A 289 15.73 -20.89 -4.46
C HIS A 289 16.78 -19.91 -5.00
N GLY A 290 17.99 -20.38 -5.36
CA GLY A 290 19.08 -19.51 -5.86
C GLY A 290 18.65 -18.65 -7.06
N ASP A 291 18.20 -19.29 -8.13
CA ASP A 291 17.70 -18.61 -9.34
C ASP A 291 16.47 -17.74 -9.02
N ASP A 292 15.56 -18.22 -8.16
CA ASP A 292 14.37 -17.46 -7.74
C ASP A 292 14.77 -16.17 -6.99
N MET A 293 15.83 -16.22 -6.17
CA MET A 293 16.36 -15.08 -5.43
C MET A 293 17.05 -14.08 -6.35
N GLU A 294 17.82 -14.54 -7.33
CA GLU A 294 18.44 -13.67 -8.34
C GLU A 294 17.37 -12.88 -9.11
N GLN A 295 16.31 -13.56 -9.55
CA GLN A 295 15.18 -12.92 -10.22
C GLN A 295 14.43 -11.95 -9.30
N LEU A 296 14.23 -12.31 -8.02
CA LEU A 296 13.65 -11.41 -7.02
C LEU A 296 14.50 -10.15 -6.85
N HIS A 297 15.82 -10.28 -6.78
CA HIS A 297 16.72 -9.13 -6.64
C HIS A 297 16.61 -8.20 -7.85
N GLN A 298 16.65 -8.74 -9.08
CA GLN A 298 16.50 -7.94 -10.31
C GLN A 298 15.16 -7.22 -10.34
N GLN A 299 14.06 -7.90 -10.01
CA GLN A 299 12.73 -7.28 -10.00
C GLN A 299 12.63 -6.17 -8.93
N LEU A 300 13.26 -6.35 -7.77
CA LEU A 300 13.31 -5.29 -6.76
C LEU A 300 14.16 -4.09 -7.21
N ASP A 301 15.23 -4.32 -7.98
CA ASP A 301 16.01 -3.22 -8.57
C ASP A 301 15.22 -2.43 -9.62
N ASP A 302 14.46 -3.14 -10.47
CA ASP A 302 13.56 -2.51 -11.43
C ASP A 302 12.49 -1.67 -10.71
N GLU A 303 11.89 -2.21 -9.64
CA GLU A 303 10.90 -1.50 -8.81
C GLU A 303 11.49 -0.27 -8.10
N VAL A 304 12.74 -0.32 -7.64
CA VAL A 304 13.41 0.86 -7.06
C VAL A 304 13.43 2.02 -8.07
N ASN A 305 13.67 1.73 -9.35
CA ASN A 305 13.64 2.75 -10.40
C ASN A 305 12.23 3.26 -10.68
N VAL A 306 11.22 2.37 -10.66
CA VAL A 306 9.80 2.75 -10.81
C VAL A 306 9.37 3.67 -9.67
N MET A 307 9.72 3.34 -8.42
CA MET A 307 9.47 4.19 -7.25
C MET A 307 10.18 5.55 -7.38
N LYS A 308 11.43 5.57 -7.85
CA LYS A 308 12.18 6.80 -8.11
C LYS A 308 11.48 7.70 -9.14
N GLU A 309 11.01 7.13 -10.26
CA GLU A 309 10.31 7.87 -11.31
C GLU A 309 8.97 8.42 -10.79
N MET A 310 8.20 7.61 -10.06
CA MET A 310 6.89 8.01 -9.54
C MET A 310 6.96 9.10 -8.46
N TYR A 311 7.84 8.91 -7.46
CA TYR A 311 7.84 9.72 -6.25
C TYR A 311 8.96 10.78 -6.22
N GLY A 312 9.93 10.67 -7.12
CA GLY A 312 11.06 11.59 -7.27
C GLY A 312 12.27 11.22 -6.40
N GLU A 313 13.40 11.89 -6.66
CA GLU A 313 14.71 11.63 -6.03
C GLU A 313 14.75 11.89 -4.52
N GLY A 314 13.80 12.68 -3.98
CA GLY A 314 13.70 12.98 -2.55
C GLY A 314 12.86 11.98 -1.75
N SER A 315 12.44 10.87 -2.35
CA SER A 315 11.68 9.82 -1.67
C SER A 315 12.60 8.71 -1.14
N ASP A 316 12.10 7.85 -0.23
CA ASP A 316 12.85 6.73 0.33
C ASP A 316 12.98 5.53 -0.63
N TYR A 317 12.95 5.76 -1.94
CA TYR A 317 12.92 4.73 -2.98
C TYR A 317 14.11 3.76 -2.89
N GLU A 318 15.29 4.24 -2.44
CA GLU A 318 16.51 3.42 -2.27
C GLU A 318 16.36 2.34 -1.20
N GLN A 319 15.54 2.58 -0.18
CA GLN A 319 15.31 1.63 0.90
C GLN A 319 14.33 0.52 0.51
N TYR A 320 13.54 0.71 -0.56
CA TYR A 320 12.46 -0.18 -0.94
C TYR A 320 12.91 -1.64 -1.05
N LYS A 321 13.96 -1.90 -1.83
CA LYS A 321 14.52 -3.24 -2.00
C LYS A 321 14.92 -3.87 -0.67
N GLN A 322 15.64 -3.14 0.17
CA GLN A 322 16.13 -3.67 1.44
C GLN A 322 14.97 -3.97 2.40
N THR A 323 14.00 -3.06 2.52
CA THR A 323 12.79 -3.27 3.35
C THR A 323 12.03 -4.54 2.94
N LYS A 324 11.94 -4.82 1.64
CA LYS A 324 11.30 -6.03 1.12
C LYS A 324 12.11 -7.29 1.49
N LEU A 325 13.41 -7.28 1.26
CA LEU A 325 14.29 -8.41 1.65
C LEU A 325 14.26 -8.68 3.16
N ASP A 326 14.20 -7.65 3.99
CA ASP A 326 14.09 -7.76 5.45
C ASP A 326 12.75 -8.40 5.88
N ASP A 327 11.65 -8.08 5.20
CA ASP A 327 10.36 -8.73 5.46
C ASP A 327 10.37 -10.21 5.08
N LEU A 328 10.95 -10.57 3.92
CA LEU A 328 11.15 -11.97 3.55
C LEU A 328 11.96 -12.69 4.63
N LYS A 329 13.09 -12.11 5.03
CA LYS A 329 13.97 -12.65 6.08
C LYS A 329 13.21 -12.86 7.39
N LYS A 330 12.43 -11.88 7.83
CA LYS A 330 11.60 -11.96 9.05
C LYS A 330 10.55 -13.08 8.97
N ARG A 331 9.86 -13.23 7.83
CA ARG A 331 8.86 -14.28 7.64
C ARG A 331 9.52 -15.67 7.67
N MET A 332 10.65 -15.83 6.99
CA MET A 332 11.41 -17.07 6.94
C MET A 332 11.98 -17.45 8.32
N GLY A 333 12.56 -16.49 9.05
CA GLY A 333 13.01 -16.71 10.41
C GLY A 333 11.88 -17.13 11.37
N ASN A 334 10.66 -16.61 11.19
CA ASN A 334 9.49 -17.07 11.95
C ASN A 334 9.04 -18.50 11.57
N ALA A 335 9.26 -18.94 10.33
CA ALA A 335 9.03 -20.33 9.94
C ALA A 335 10.04 -21.26 10.64
N VAL A 336 11.32 -20.90 10.66
CA VAL A 336 12.36 -21.62 11.43
C VAL A 336 11.99 -21.73 12.92
N LEU A 337 11.66 -20.61 13.56
CA LEU A 337 11.26 -20.58 14.98
C LEU A 337 10.00 -21.41 15.27
N SER A 338 9.05 -21.45 14.32
CA SER A 338 7.85 -22.25 14.47
C SER A 338 8.15 -23.74 14.53
N GLU A 339 9.14 -24.19 13.76
CA GLU A 339 9.54 -25.59 13.75
C GLU A 339 10.45 -25.95 14.93
N MET A 340 11.31 -25.03 15.36
CA MET A 340 12.02 -25.15 16.63
C MET A 340 11.02 -25.34 17.79
N ARG A 341 9.91 -24.59 17.82
CA ARG A 341 8.86 -24.80 18.84
C ARG A 341 8.25 -26.19 18.77
N ASN A 342 7.98 -26.69 17.56
CA ASN A 342 7.43 -28.03 17.36
C ASN A 342 8.42 -29.11 17.82
N TYR A 343 9.69 -28.96 17.47
CA TYR A 343 10.77 -29.82 17.92
C TYR A 343 10.89 -29.85 19.45
N ALA A 344 10.89 -28.68 20.09
CA ALA A 344 10.94 -28.56 21.55
C ALA A 344 9.69 -29.12 22.26
N LYS A 345 8.53 -29.16 21.59
CA LYS A 345 7.32 -29.83 22.11
C LYS A 345 7.46 -31.35 22.03
N ALA A 346 7.86 -31.86 20.86
CA ALA A 346 8.06 -33.29 20.65
C ALA A 346 9.08 -33.90 21.63
N GLN A 347 10.16 -33.18 21.97
CA GLN A 347 11.10 -33.62 23.01
C GLN A 347 10.49 -33.66 24.42
N ASN A 348 9.63 -32.70 24.78
CA ASN A 348 8.95 -32.66 26.07
C ASN A 348 7.89 -33.76 26.20
N ASP A 349 7.19 -34.10 25.11
CA ASP A 349 6.20 -35.18 25.11
C ASP A 349 6.86 -36.56 25.28
N LEU A 350 8.11 -36.71 24.83
CA LEU A 350 8.92 -37.93 25.02
C LEU A 350 9.40 -38.10 26.47
N SER A 351 9.63 -37.01 27.21
CA SER A 351 10.05 -37.07 28.63
C SER A 351 8.89 -37.27 29.60
N PHE A 352 7.66 -37.05 29.15
CA PHE A 352 6.42 -37.24 29.93
C PHE A 352 5.78 -38.62 29.65
N GLN A 353 6.48 -39.72 29.93
CA GLN A 353 5.81 -41.03 30.05
C GLN A 353 5.17 -41.17 31.44
N PRO A 354 3.83 -41.32 31.56
CA PRO A 354 3.21 -41.56 32.85
C PRO A 354 3.70 -42.89 33.40
N LYS A 355 4.21 -42.89 34.64
CA LYS A 355 4.51 -44.11 35.42
C LYS A 355 3.27 -44.99 35.42
N ARG A 356 3.25 -46.03 34.57
CA ARG A 356 2.20 -47.04 34.59
C ARG A 356 2.26 -47.74 35.95
N LEU A 357 1.20 -47.56 36.74
CA LEU A 357 0.97 -48.24 38.00
C LEU A 357 0.95 -49.76 37.75
N ASN A 358 1.79 -50.49 38.48
CA ASN A 358 1.92 -51.95 38.41
C ASN A 358 0.57 -52.67 38.57
N ARG A 359 0.23 -53.53 37.60
CA ARG A 359 -0.60 -54.71 37.88
C ARG A 359 -0.06 -55.91 37.11
N TRP A 360 0.38 -56.92 37.87
CA TRP A 360 0.97 -58.16 37.42
C TRP A 360 0.00 -59.01 36.60
N GLN A 361 0.47 -59.54 35.46
CA GLN A 361 0.21 -60.91 35.01
C GLN A 361 1.32 -61.30 34.02
N SER A 362 2.10 -62.34 34.37
CA SER A 362 3.14 -62.94 33.54
C SER A 362 2.60 -63.45 32.21
N PHE A 363 3.36 -63.34 31.12
CA PHE A 363 3.75 -64.45 30.23
C PHE A 363 4.73 -63.96 29.13
N ASN A 364 5.89 -64.62 29.07
CA ASN A 364 6.86 -64.82 27.98
C ASN A 364 7.31 -63.71 27.00
N GLN A 365 8.64 -63.48 27.06
CA GLN A 365 9.65 -63.40 26.00
C GLN A 365 9.45 -62.49 24.75
N GLN A 366 10.52 -61.72 24.53
CA GLN A 366 10.97 -61.10 23.29
C GLN A 366 10.13 -59.93 22.75
N GLN A 367 10.53 -58.71 23.10
CA GLN A 367 10.63 -57.61 22.13
C GLN A 367 11.56 -56.52 22.68
N SER A 368 12.86 -56.70 22.43
CA SER A 368 13.86 -55.64 22.56
C SER A 368 14.08 -54.99 21.18
N PHE A 369 13.07 -54.33 20.61
CA PHE A 369 13.22 -53.50 19.42
C PHE A 369 12.15 -52.40 19.43
N THR A 370 12.49 -51.23 18.89
CA THR A 370 11.64 -50.06 18.60
C THR A 370 11.39 -49.05 19.73
N ASN A 371 12.39 -48.23 20.07
CA ASN A 371 12.13 -46.89 20.63
C ASN A 371 13.02 -45.79 20.02
N SER A 372 14.20 -46.12 19.49
CA SER A 372 15.05 -45.17 18.76
C SER A 372 14.49 -44.76 17.39
N ASN A 373 13.71 -45.65 16.75
CA ASN A 373 13.14 -45.35 15.44
C ASN A 373 12.01 -44.31 15.52
N GLN A 374 11.16 -44.34 16.56
CA GLN A 374 10.07 -43.36 16.71
C GLN A 374 10.57 -41.92 16.93
N THR A 375 11.67 -41.74 17.68
CA THR A 375 12.32 -40.43 17.88
C THR A 375 12.87 -39.86 16.58
N VAL A 376 13.51 -40.70 15.76
CA VAL A 376 14.01 -40.30 14.44
C VAL A 376 12.86 -39.99 13.48
N TYR A 377 11.76 -40.76 13.50
CA TYR A 377 10.59 -40.48 12.67
C TYR A 377 9.85 -39.20 13.06
N ALA A 378 9.64 -38.94 14.35
CA ALA A 378 9.02 -37.71 14.84
C ALA A 378 9.87 -36.48 14.51
N PHE A 379 11.20 -36.60 14.65
CA PHE A 379 12.15 -35.57 14.26
C PHE A 379 12.16 -35.33 12.73
N ASN A 380 12.20 -36.38 11.92
CA ASN A 380 12.15 -36.27 10.46
C ASN A 380 10.83 -35.61 10.00
N ALA A 381 9.72 -35.91 10.67
CA ALA A 381 8.42 -35.32 10.37
C ALA A 381 8.34 -33.82 10.69
N SER A 382 8.88 -33.35 11.83
CA SER A 382 8.96 -31.90 12.12
C SER A 382 9.86 -31.17 11.12
N MET A 383 10.90 -31.81 10.61
CA MET A 383 11.86 -31.16 9.73
C MET A 383 11.44 -31.12 8.27
N MET A 384 10.65 -32.10 7.80
CA MET A 384 9.91 -31.98 6.54
C MET A 384 8.89 -30.82 6.59
N LYS A 385 8.27 -30.59 7.76
CA LYS A 385 7.37 -29.43 7.95
C LYS A 385 8.14 -28.12 7.82
N LEU A 386 9.39 -28.03 8.29
CA LEU A 386 10.22 -26.83 8.09
C LEU A 386 10.48 -26.51 6.64
N SER A 387 10.97 -27.46 5.86
CA SER A 387 11.20 -27.25 4.43
C SER A 387 9.91 -26.85 3.72
N LYS A 388 8.77 -27.48 4.07
CA LYS A 388 7.46 -27.12 3.55
C LYS A 388 7.01 -25.72 3.97
N ALA A 389 7.23 -25.33 5.23
CA ALA A 389 6.88 -24.03 5.77
C ALA A 389 7.72 -22.92 5.14
N MET A 390 9.04 -23.11 5.02
CA MET A 390 9.96 -22.20 4.35
C MET A 390 9.60 -22.02 2.87
N ARG A 391 9.30 -23.11 2.17
CA ARG A 391 8.80 -23.06 0.78
C ARG A 391 7.51 -22.27 0.67
N ARG A 392 6.54 -22.56 1.55
CA ARG A 392 5.27 -21.84 1.60
C ARG A 392 5.49 -20.36 1.88
N THR A 393 6.32 -20.02 2.86
CA THR A 393 6.61 -18.62 3.21
C THR A 393 7.25 -17.86 2.07
N PHE A 394 8.23 -18.44 1.38
CA PHE A 394 8.84 -17.84 0.21
C PHE A 394 7.82 -17.62 -0.92
N HIS A 395 6.99 -18.64 -1.18
CA HIS A 395 5.94 -18.56 -2.19
C HIS A 395 4.86 -17.51 -1.85
N ASP A 396 4.37 -17.53 -0.61
CA ASP A 396 3.43 -16.55 -0.09
C ASP A 396 4.04 -15.15 -0.17
N TYR A 397 5.35 -14.99 0.08
CA TYR A 397 6.05 -13.73 -0.09
C TYR A 397 6.14 -13.28 -1.56
N GLN A 398 6.41 -14.17 -2.51
CA GLN A 398 6.37 -13.84 -3.94
C GLN A 398 4.97 -13.37 -4.37
N LYS A 399 3.92 -14.00 -3.85
CA LYS A 399 2.52 -13.60 -4.10
C LYS A 399 2.16 -12.28 -3.40
N ASP A 400 2.54 -12.13 -2.14
CA ASP A 400 2.28 -10.96 -1.32
C ASP A 400 3.06 -9.74 -1.79
N ARG A 401 4.23 -9.92 -2.42
CA ARG A 401 4.93 -8.84 -3.11
C ARG A 401 3.98 -8.08 -4.03
N ASN A 402 2.96 -8.74 -4.60
CA ASN A 402 2.02 -8.13 -5.53
C ASN A 402 0.78 -7.53 -4.86
N LEU A 403 0.39 -8.08 -3.71
CA LEU A 403 -0.85 -7.74 -3.02
C LEU A 403 -0.60 -6.75 -1.87
N GLN A 404 0.40 -7.02 -1.04
CA GLN A 404 0.79 -6.14 0.08
C GLN A 404 1.61 -4.93 -0.37
N GLU A 405 2.11 -4.87 -1.61
CA GLU A 405 2.67 -3.63 -2.16
C GLU A 405 1.59 -2.55 -2.30
N PHE A 406 0.38 -2.96 -2.70
CA PHE A 406 -0.76 -2.06 -2.77
C PHE A 406 -1.14 -1.51 -1.38
N ASP A 407 -1.06 -2.34 -0.32
CA ASP A 407 -1.47 -1.95 1.04
C ASP A 407 -0.34 -1.36 1.91
N ARG A 408 0.92 -1.76 1.76
CA ARG A 408 2.04 -1.24 2.59
C ARG A 408 2.47 0.17 2.20
N LEU A 409 2.35 0.55 0.93
CA LEU A 409 2.48 1.95 0.51
C LEU A 409 1.44 2.86 1.20
N MET A 410 0.36 2.27 1.73
CA MET A 410 -0.76 2.95 2.38
C MET A 410 -0.57 3.08 3.91
N GLU A 411 0.38 2.35 4.51
CA GLU A 411 0.50 2.19 5.97
C GLU A 411 1.80 2.74 6.59
N GLY A 412 2.82 3.08 5.77
CA GLY A 412 4.18 3.39 6.24
C GLY A 412 4.48 4.81 6.77
N TYR A 413 3.51 5.71 6.83
CA TYR A 413 3.72 7.08 7.34
C TYR A 413 3.18 7.25 8.77
N GLU A 414 3.91 6.76 9.77
CA GLU A 414 3.71 7.13 11.18
C GLU A 414 4.65 8.24 11.62
#